data_AF-A0A2S5M9Q1-F1
#
_entry.id   AF-A0A2S5M9Q1-F1
#
_cell.length_a   1.000
_cell.length_b   1.000
_cell.length_c   1.000
_cell.angle_alpha   90.00
_cell.angle_beta   90.00
_cell.angle_gamma   90.00
#
_symmetry.space_group_name_H-M   'P 1'
#
loop_
_entity.id
_entity.type
_entity.pdbx_description
1 polymer ?
#
loop_
_entity_poly.entity_id
_entity_poly.type
_entity_poly.pdbx_seq_one_letter_code
_entity_poly.pdbx_strand_id
1 'polypeptide(L)' 'MQDINDVKVYRSFALPLVTFEYLKLFQRQYLKKHKVSINNNQALAVLLAEHKQVSNVENEEYASRTQRDT' A
#
# COMPACT_ATOMS: atom_id res chain seq x y z
N MET A 1 -4.22 -22.29 0.58
CA MET A 1 -5.57 -21.80 0.22
C MET A 1 -5.50 -20.29 0.23
N GLN A 2 -5.68 -19.62 -0.91
CA GLN A 2 -5.73 -18.16 -0.99
C GLN A 2 -7.14 -17.73 -0.59
N ASP A 3 -7.26 -16.94 0.47
CA ASP A 3 -8.54 -16.40 0.95
C ASP A 3 -9.23 -15.59 -0.16
N ILE A 4 -10.46 -15.98 -0.49
CA ILE A 4 -11.31 -15.39 -1.54
C ILE A 4 -11.94 -14.06 -1.06
N ASN A 5 -11.70 -13.65 0.18
CA ASN A 5 -12.49 -12.64 0.89
C ASN A 5 -11.98 -11.19 0.86
N ASP A 6 -10.79 -10.90 0.31
CA ASP A 6 -10.25 -9.53 0.29
C ASP A 6 -10.34 -8.88 -1.10
N VAL A 7 -11.49 -8.99 -1.76
CA VAL A 7 -11.78 -8.15 -2.93
C VAL A 7 -11.95 -6.70 -2.46
N LYS A 8 -10.85 -5.94 -2.48
CA LYS A 8 -10.85 -4.51 -2.14
C LYS A 8 -11.60 -3.74 -3.22
N VAL A 9 -12.84 -3.36 -2.92
CA VAL A 9 -13.65 -2.49 -3.76
C VAL A 9 -13.47 -1.06 -3.30
N TYR A 10 -12.87 -0.24 -4.15
CA TYR A 10 -12.87 1.20 -3.95
C TYR A 10 -14.14 1.79 -4.55
N ARG A 11 -14.88 2.59 -3.77
CA ARG A 11 -15.99 3.41 -4.30
C ARG A 11 -15.44 4.42 -5.32
N SER A 12 -16.29 5.07 -6.11
CA SER A 12 -15.81 6.18 -6.94
C SER A 12 -15.34 7.33 -6.04
N PHE A 13 -14.06 7.71 -6.16
CA PHE A 13 -13.46 8.86 -5.48
C PHE A 13 -12.58 9.64 -6.46
N ALA A 14 -12.44 10.94 -6.20
CA ALA A 14 -11.48 11.77 -6.90
C ALA A 14 -10.21 11.87 -6.05
N LEU A 15 -9.05 11.68 -6.68
CA LEU A 15 -7.76 11.98 -6.06
C LEU A 15 -7.38 13.43 -6.35
N PRO A 16 -6.71 14.13 -5.40
CA PRO A 16 -5.98 15.33 -5.74
C PRO A 16 -5.00 15.04 -6.89
N LEU A 17 -4.79 16.02 -7.78
CA LEU A 17 -3.98 15.83 -8.99
C LEU A 17 -2.57 15.32 -8.66
N VAL A 18 -1.95 15.88 -7.62
CA VAL A 18 -0.61 15.47 -7.16
C VAL A 18 -0.57 13.99 -6.76
N THR A 19 -1.60 13.52 -6.02
CA THR A 19 -1.71 12.12 -5.60
C THR A 19 -1.93 11.20 -6.80
N PHE A 20 -2.69 11.66 -7.80
CA PHE A 20 -2.90 10.90 -9.03
C PHE A 20 -1.63 10.75 -9.87
N GLU A 21 -0.82 11.81 -9.99
CA GLU A 21 0.48 11.75 -10.68
C GLU A 21 1.45 10.81 -9.96
N TYR A 22 1.46 10.82 -8.62
CA TYR A 22 2.23 9.85 -7.84
C TYR A 22 1.79 8.40 -8.11
N LEU A 23 0.48 8.14 -8.18
CA LEU A 23 -0.07 6.82 -8.48
C LEU A 23 0.39 6.31 -9.86
N LYS A 24 0.41 7.17 -10.89
CA LYS A 24 0.93 6.82 -12.22
C LYS A 24 2.42 6.49 -12.19
N LEU A 25 3.21 7.27 -11.45
CA LEU A 25 4.64 7.01 -11.30
C LEU A 25 4.86 5.63 -10.66
N PHE A 26 4.11 5.33 -9.60
CA PHE A 26 4.12 4.04 -8.93
C PHE A 26 3.78 2.90 -9.90
N GLN A 27 2.71 3.02 -10.69
CA GLN A 27 2.32 2.01 -11.69
C GLN A 27 3.44 1.71 -12.69
N ARG A 28 4.13 2.74 -13.19
CA ARG A 28 5.25 2.58 -14.14
C ARG A 28 6.42 1.84 -13.48
N GLN A 29 6.72 2.16 -12.23
CA GLN A 29 7.78 1.49 -11.47
C GLN A 29 7.42 0.03 -11.20
N TYR A 30 6.18 -0.23 -10.81
CA TYR A 30 5.66 -1.58 -10.57
C TYR A 30 5.76 -2.44 -11.85
N LEU A 31 5.33 -1.90 -12.99
CA LEU A 31 5.48 -2.57 -14.28
C LEU A 31 6.94 -2.86 -14.61
N LYS A 32 7.85 -1.90 -14.40
CA LYS A 32 9.29 -2.09 -14.67
C LYS A 32 9.88 -3.23 -13.84
N LYS A 33 9.50 -3.30 -12.56
CA LYS A 33 10.02 -4.24 -11.55
C LYS A 33 9.42 -5.63 -11.69
N HIS A 34 8.09 -5.74 -11.79
CA HIS A 34 7.36 -7.00 -11.75
C HIS A 34 6.97 -7.52 -13.14
N LYS A 35 7.14 -6.72 -14.20
CA LYS A 35 6.71 -7.02 -15.57
C LYS A 35 5.20 -7.27 -15.71
N VAL A 36 4.42 -6.77 -14.75
CA VAL A 36 2.96 -6.88 -14.71
C VAL A 36 2.36 -5.49 -14.75
N SER A 37 1.41 -5.27 -15.66
CA SER A 37 0.63 -4.04 -15.71
C SER A 37 -0.53 -4.12 -14.72
N ILE A 38 -0.79 -3.04 -13.99
CA ILE A 38 -1.84 -2.95 -12.98
C ILE A 38 -2.67 -1.67 -13.22
N ASN A 39 -3.96 -1.74 -12.95
CA ASN A 39 -4.86 -0.59 -13.05
C ASN A 39 -4.78 0.32 -11.80
N ASN A 40 -5.50 1.45 -11.80
CA ASN A 40 -5.43 2.45 -10.73
C ASN A 40 -5.84 1.88 -9.36
N ASN A 41 -6.90 1.07 -9.32
CA ASN A 41 -7.40 0.50 -8.08
C ASN A 41 -6.43 -0.55 -7.51
N GLN A 42 -5.83 -1.37 -8.39
CA GLN A 42 -4.82 -2.33 -8.01
C GLN A 42 -3.54 -1.65 -7.50
N ALA A 43 -3.08 -0.60 -8.19
CA ALA A 43 -1.94 0.20 -7.76
C ALA A 43 -2.17 0.83 -6.38
N LEU A 44 -3.34 1.40 -6.17
CA LEU A 44 -3.71 1.98 -4.88
C LEU A 44 -3.77 0.92 -3.78
N ALA A 45 -4.28 -0.27 -4.08
CA ALA A 45 -4.33 -1.37 -3.13
C ALA A 45 -2.96 -1.84 -2.65
N VAL A 46 -2.00 -1.95 -3.58
CA VAL A 46 -0.62 -2.32 -3.24
C VAL A 46 0.02 -1.21 -2.42
N LEU A 47 -0.06 0.04 -2.88
CA LEU A 47 0.54 1.18 -2.22
C LEU A 47 0.03 1.37 -0.78
N LEU A 48 -1.29 1.25 -0.57
CA LEU A 48 -1.87 1.31 0.77
C LEU A 48 -1.48 0.10 1.64
N ALA A 49 -1.26 -1.08 1.05
CA ALA A 49 -0.78 -2.23 1.79
C ALA A 49 0.68 -2.06 2.23
N GLU A 50 1.54 -1.54 1.35
CA GLU A 50 2.93 -1.20 1.69
C GLU A 50 2.99 -0.19 2.84
N HIS A 51 2.22 0.89 2.77
CA HIS A 51 2.17 1.88 3.86
C HIS A 51 1.67 1.30 5.19
N LYS A 52 0.67 0.42 5.17
CA LYS A 52 0.17 -0.24 6.40
C LYS A 52 1.23 -1.15 7.04
N GLN A 53 2.04 -1.83 6.24
CA GLN A 53 3.11 -2.67 6.74
C GLN A 53 4.21 -1.83 7.39
N VAL A 54 4.61 -0.73 6.76
CA VAL A 54 5.59 0.22 7.32
C VAL A 54 5.11 0.74 8.68
N SER A 55 3.85 1.19 8.78
CA SER A 55 3.32 1.69 10.05
C SER A 55 3.25 0.63 11.14
N ASN A 56 3.00 -0.64 10.81
CA ASN A 56 2.94 -1.71 11.80
C ASN A 56 4.33 -2.07 12.33
N VAL A 57 5.35 -2.09 11.47
CA VAL A 57 6.74 -2.35 11.88
C VAL A 57 7.25 -1.26 12.83
N GLU A 58 6.97 0.01 12.52
CA GLU A 58 7.33 1.12 13.40
C GLU A 58 6.65 0.98 14.77
N ASN A 59 5.34 0.68 14.80
CA ASN A 59 4.60 0.50 16.05
C ASN A 59 5.11 -0.67 16.91
N GLU A 60 5.50 -1.79 16.31
CA GLU A 60 6.08 -2.94 17.01
C GLU A 60 7.47 -2.62 17.59
N GLU A 61 8.27 -1.83 16.87
CA GLU A 61 9.58 -1.39 17.35
C GLU A 61 9.47 -0.42 18.54
N TYR A 62 8.51 0.50 18.53
CA TYR A 62 8.22 1.36 19.69
C TYR A 62 7.70 0.57 20.89
N ALA A 63 6.76 -0.35 20.69
CA ALA A 63 6.23 -1.20 21.77
C ALA A 63 7.33 -2.06 22.44
N SER A 64 8.26 -2.56 21.64
CA SER A 64 9.40 -3.37 22.12
C SER A 64 10.43 -2.55 22.90
N ARG A 65 10.56 -1.24 22.63
CA ARG A 65 11.46 -0.34 23.35
C ARG A 65 10.88 0.02 24.72
N THR A 66 9.58 0.30 24.81
CA THR A 66 8.91 0.66 26.07
C THR A 66 8.92 -0.46 27.12
N GLN A 67 9.01 -1.74 26.72
CA GLN A 67 9.04 -2.90 27.63
C GLN A 67 10.42 -3.23 28.20
N ARG A 68 11.51 -2.58 27.74
CA ARG A 68 12.87 -2.83 28.25
C ARG A 68 13.29 -1.85 29.34
N ASP A 69 12.50 -0.80 29.57
CA ASP A 69 12.77 0.28 30.53
C ASP A 69 11.91 0.18 31.81
N THR A 70 11.27 -0.97 32.05
CA THR A 70 10.56 -1.34 33.30
C THR A 70 11.15 -2.61 33.90
#